data_AF-A0A838KST4-F1
#
_entry.id   AF-A0A838KST4-F1
#
_cell.length_a   1.000
_cell.length_b   1.000
_cell.length_c   1.000
_cell.angle_alpha   90.00
_cell.angle_beta   90.00
_cell.angle_gamma   90.00
#
_symmetry.space_group_name_H-M   'P 1'
#
loop_
_entity.id
_entity.type
_entity.pdbx_description
1 polymer ?
#
loop_
_entity_poly.entity_id
_entity_poly.type
_entity_poly.pdbx_seq_one_letter_code
_entity_poly.pdbx_strand_id
1 'polypeptide(L)'
;MGALGEHLRYWWMIAVVHRHGKPVVWPRRAMNAWKPVLVFTKGKPECGLFRDAMLLGSADGKEGHPWGQPSSEAEELVEAFTEPGDVVLDPFCGSGTVPMAAMALGRRAIACELSPTVHRAAVERILRAGRDLSVDPANGTPSAASSG
;
A
#
# COMPACT_ATOMS: atom_id res chain seq x y z
N MET A 1 -12.84 -22.52 -10.53
CA MET A 1 -12.26 -21.57 -9.56
C MET A 1 -10.77 -21.49 -9.85
N GLY A 2 -10.18 -20.29 -9.87
CA GLY A 2 -8.74 -20.12 -10.17
C GLY A 2 -7.81 -20.63 -9.07
N ALA A 3 -6.50 -20.63 -9.31
CA ALA A 3 -5.48 -21.22 -8.44
C ALA A 3 -5.54 -20.78 -6.95
N LEU A 4 -5.96 -19.54 -6.66
CA LEU A 4 -6.11 -19.07 -5.27
C LEU A 4 -7.26 -19.76 -4.52
N GLY A 5 -8.35 -20.11 -5.23
CA GLY A 5 -9.55 -20.69 -4.63
C GLY A 5 -9.40 -22.13 -4.14
N GLU A 6 -8.28 -22.79 -4.48
CA GLU A 6 -7.97 -24.14 -4.00
C GLU A 6 -7.51 -24.14 -2.53
N HIS A 7 -6.81 -23.09 -2.10
CA HIS A 7 -6.20 -23.02 -0.76
C HIS A 7 -6.68 -21.83 0.07
N LEU A 8 -7.30 -20.83 -0.56
CA LEU A 8 -7.82 -19.65 0.11
C LEU A 8 -9.31 -19.48 -0.19
N ARG A 9 -10.06 -19.04 0.81
CA ARG A 9 -11.48 -18.73 0.66
C ARG A 9 -11.64 -17.28 0.21
N TYR A 10 -12.40 -17.04 -0.85
CA TYR A 10 -12.86 -15.69 -1.17
C TYR A 10 -13.71 -15.16 -0.01
N TRP A 11 -13.33 -13.99 0.51
CA TRP A 11 -14.00 -13.39 1.66
C TRP A 11 -14.74 -12.11 1.28
N TRP A 12 -14.10 -11.18 0.57
CA TRP A 12 -14.71 -9.89 0.24
C TRP A 12 -14.06 -9.22 -0.99
N MET A 13 -14.67 -8.15 -1.48
CA MET A 13 -14.15 -7.29 -2.55
C MET A 13 -14.19 -5.82 -2.12
N ILE A 14 -13.10 -5.10 -2.36
CA ILE A 14 -13.00 -3.66 -2.14
C ILE A 14 -12.97 -2.97 -3.49
N ALA A 15 -13.72 -1.88 -3.64
CA ALA A 15 -13.69 -1.03 -4.81
C ALA A 15 -12.72 0.14 -4.59
N VAL A 16 -11.63 0.18 -5.36
CA VAL A 16 -10.71 1.32 -5.38
C VAL A 16 -11.14 2.27 -6.49
N VAL A 17 -11.67 3.44 -6.12
CA VAL A 17 -12.27 4.39 -7.06
C VAL A 17 -11.21 5.34 -7.61
N HIS A 18 -11.11 5.42 -8.94
CA HIS A 18 -10.19 6.32 -9.63
C HIS A 18 -10.75 7.75 -9.64
N ARG A 19 -10.03 8.71 -9.05
CA ARG A 19 -10.37 10.15 -9.16
C ARG A 19 -9.86 10.81 -10.45
N HIS A 20 -8.73 10.37 -10.99
CA HIS A 20 -8.10 10.96 -12.17
C HIS A 20 -7.87 9.93 -13.29
N GLY A 21 -7.85 10.40 -14.54
CA GLY A 21 -7.48 9.59 -15.70
C GLY A 21 -8.33 8.34 -15.86
N LYS A 22 -9.66 8.49 -15.97
CA LYS A 22 -10.58 7.36 -16.15
C LYS A 22 -10.33 6.70 -17.51
N PRO A 23 -9.68 5.53 -17.59
CA PRO A 23 -9.38 4.93 -18.88
C PRO A 23 -10.68 4.55 -19.56
N VAL A 24 -10.83 4.99 -20.81
CA VAL A 24 -11.96 4.61 -21.65
C VAL A 24 -11.60 3.33 -22.38
N VAL A 25 -12.35 2.27 -22.11
CA VAL A 25 -12.27 1.01 -22.85
C VAL A 25 -13.13 1.16 -24.09
N TRP A 26 -12.55 1.77 -25.13
CA TRP A 26 -13.26 2.14 -26.37
C TRP A 26 -14.04 1.00 -27.04
N PRO A 27 -13.49 -0.23 -27.19
CA PRO A 27 -14.25 -1.35 -27.75
C PRO A 27 -15.52 -1.71 -26.95
N ARG A 28 -15.59 -1.26 -25.68
CA ARG A 28 -16.73 -1.49 -24.78
C ARG A 28 -17.54 -0.22 -24.52
N ARG A 29 -17.15 0.93 -25.07
CA ARG A 29 -17.73 2.25 -24.78
C ARG A 29 -17.92 2.50 -23.27
N ALA A 30 -17.00 1.98 -22.46
CA ALA A 30 -17.09 1.99 -21.01
C ALA A 30 -15.96 2.83 -20.42
N MET A 31 -16.30 3.72 -19.50
CA MET A 31 -15.34 4.45 -18.70
C MET A 31 -15.06 3.64 -17.43
N ASN A 32 -13.84 3.13 -17.26
CA ASN A 32 -13.48 2.42 -16.05
C ASN A 32 -13.21 3.44 -14.93
N ALA A 33 -14.09 3.45 -13.92
CA ALA A 33 -14.05 4.41 -12.83
C ALA A 33 -13.44 3.82 -11.54
N TRP A 34 -13.18 2.52 -11.50
CA TRP A 34 -12.68 1.83 -10.32
C TRP A 34 -12.01 0.51 -10.70
N LYS A 35 -11.16 0.00 -9.81
CA LYS A 35 -10.57 -1.34 -9.88
C LYS A 35 -10.96 -2.17 -8.65
N PRO A 36 -11.21 -3.48 -8.81
CA PRO A 36 -11.47 -4.36 -7.67
C PRO A 36 -10.18 -4.79 -6.99
N VAL A 37 -10.19 -4.85 -5.66
CA VAL A 37 -9.23 -5.59 -4.83
C VAL A 37 -9.97 -6.76 -4.19
N LEU A 38 -9.50 -7.98 -4.48
CA LEU A 38 -10.14 -9.20 -3.99
C LEU A 38 -9.44 -9.67 -2.72
N VAL A 39 -10.22 -9.89 -1.66
CA VAL A 39 -9.70 -10.35 -0.36
C VAL A 39 -9.99 -11.84 -0.20
N PHE A 40 -8.91 -12.58 0.06
CA PHE A 40 -8.93 -14.02 0.29
C PHE A 40 -8.32 -14.32 1.66
N THR A 41 -8.86 -15.32 2.36
CA THR A 41 -8.45 -15.64 3.72
C THR A 41 -8.21 -17.15 3.90
N LYS A 42 -7.30 -17.49 4.82
CA LYS A 42 -7.19 -18.84 5.37
C LYS A 42 -7.99 -18.88 6.67
N GLY A 43 -9.24 -19.32 6.58
CA GLY A 43 -10.17 -19.33 7.72
C GLY A 43 -10.91 -18.01 7.92
N LYS A 44 -11.34 -17.74 9.16
CA LYS A 44 -12.03 -16.49 9.51
C LYS A 44 -10.99 -15.37 9.67
N PRO A 45 -11.10 -14.23 8.96
CA PRO A 45 -10.17 -13.13 9.14
C PRO A 45 -10.32 -12.50 10.52
N GLU A 46 -9.17 -12.16 11.09
CA GLU A 46 -9.04 -11.34 12.29
C GLU A 46 -8.67 -9.94 11.82
N CYS A 47 -9.67 -9.16 11.42
CA CYS A 47 -9.48 -7.75 11.03
C CYS A 47 -10.59 -6.88 11.61
N GLY A 48 -10.26 -5.60 11.84
CA GLY A 48 -11.22 -4.58 12.25
C GLY A 48 -12.21 -4.20 11.13
N LEU A 49 -13.02 -3.19 11.41
CA LEU A 49 -13.87 -2.57 10.38
C LEU A 49 -12.99 -1.88 9.34
N PHE A 50 -13.17 -2.21 8.06
CA PHE A 50 -12.47 -1.60 6.94
C PHE A 50 -13.46 -0.99 5.94
N ARG A 51 -12.99 -0.08 5.09
CA ARG A 51 -13.79 0.52 4.02
C ARG A 51 -13.81 -0.40 2.80
N ASP A 52 -15.00 -0.75 2.34
CA ASP A 52 -15.20 -1.53 1.12
C ASP A 52 -15.18 -0.68 -0.16
N ALA A 53 -15.17 0.64 -0.03
CA ALA A 53 -14.92 1.60 -1.09
C ALA A 53 -13.81 2.58 -0.69
N MET A 54 -12.67 2.49 -1.36
CA MET A 54 -11.50 3.34 -1.14
C MET A 54 -11.50 4.49 -2.15
N LEU A 55 -11.71 5.71 -1.64
CA LEU A 55 -11.59 6.93 -2.42
C LEU A 55 -10.20 7.51 -2.20
N LEU A 56 -9.27 7.19 -3.08
CA LEU A 56 -7.90 7.69 -2.96
C LEU A 56 -7.87 9.21 -3.13
N GLY A 57 -7.36 9.90 -2.10
CA GLY A 57 -7.18 11.34 -2.02
C GLY A 57 -6.00 11.82 -2.87
N SER A 58 -6.03 13.10 -3.20
CA SER A 58 -5.15 13.79 -4.14
C SER A 58 -3.66 13.61 -3.83
N ALA A 59 -2.87 13.44 -4.89
CA ALA A 59 -1.45 13.76 -4.87
C ALA A 59 -1.30 15.29 -4.78
N ASP A 60 -1.44 15.84 -3.58
CA ASP A 60 -0.72 17.03 -3.19
C ASP A 60 0.28 16.59 -2.13
N GLY A 61 1.49 16.28 -2.58
CA GLY A 61 2.61 16.15 -1.67
C GLY A 61 2.82 17.51 -1.02
N LYS A 62 2.44 17.65 0.26
CA LYS A 62 3.13 18.41 1.30
C LYS A 62 2.32 18.42 2.60
N GLU A 63 3.07 18.36 3.69
CA GLU A 63 2.71 18.69 5.08
C GLU A 63 2.15 17.55 5.93
N GLY A 64 2.98 17.18 6.90
CA GLY A 64 2.81 16.04 7.76
C GLY A 64 1.81 16.24 8.87
N HIS A 65 1.34 15.12 9.40
CA HIS A 65 0.69 15.06 10.70
C HIS A 65 0.91 13.69 11.33
N PRO A 66 1.16 13.60 12.66
CA PRO A 66 1.30 12.32 13.38
C PRO A 66 0.02 11.47 13.42
N TRP A 67 -1.10 12.01 12.90
CA TRP A 67 -2.43 11.41 12.88
C TRP A 67 -3.12 11.57 11.51
N GLY A 68 -2.35 11.77 10.44
CA GLY A 68 -2.86 11.95 9.09
C GLY A 68 -3.39 10.65 8.48
N GLN A 69 -4.54 10.70 7.81
CA GLN A 69 -5.13 9.57 7.08
C GLN A 69 -4.12 8.95 6.09
N PRO A 70 -4.13 7.62 5.92
CA PRO A 70 -3.24 6.92 4.98
C PRO A 70 -3.44 7.50 3.58
N SER A 71 -2.37 8.08 3.03
CA SER A 71 -2.46 8.88 1.81
C SER A 71 -2.21 8.03 0.55
N SER A 72 -1.91 6.74 0.73
CA SER A 72 -1.76 5.77 -0.36
C SER A 72 -2.67 4.54 -0.21
N GLU A 73 -3.10 3.98 -1.33
CA GLU A 73 -3.88 2.72 -1.40
C GLU A 73 -3.21 1.58 -0.63
N ALA A 74 -1.89 1.51 -0.69
CA ALA A 74 -1.12 0.49 -0.02
C ALA A 74 -1.14 0.64 1.50
N GLU A 75 -1.01 1.86 2.02
CA GLU A 75 -1.12 2.11 3.47
C GLU A 75 -2.50 1.71 3.99
N GLU A 76 -3.57 2.12 3.31
CA GLU A 76 -4.93 1.81 3.74
C GLU A 76 -5.21 0.29 3.74
N LEU A 77 -4.74 -0.42 2.71
CA LEU A 77 -4.88 -1.87 2.64
C LEU A 77 -4.03 -2.59 3.70
N VAL A 78 -2.79 -2.16 3.91
CA VAL A 78 -1.91 -2.78 4.93
C VAL A 78 -2.47 -2.54 6.32
N GLU A 79 -2.89 -1.31 6.63
CA GLU A 79 -3.48 -0.97 7.93
C GLU A 79 -4.77 -1.75 8.19
N ALA A 80 -5.62 -1.93 7.18
CA ALA A 80 -6.90 -2.64 7.33
C ALA A 80 -6.75 -4.14 7.60
N PHE A 81 -5.67 -4.78 7.11
CA PHE A 81 -5.54 -6.24 7.07
C PHE A 81 -4.34 -6.80 7.84
N THR A 82 -3.59 -5.97 8.57
CA THR A 82 -2.42 -6.41 9.35
C THR A 82 -2.29 -5.64 10.65
N GLU A 83 -1.55 -6.21 11.59
CA GLU A 83 -1.17 -5.57 12.86
C GLU A 83 0.32 -5.19 12.88
N PRO A 84 0.76 -4.21 13.69
CA PRO A 84 2.18 -3.93 13.88
C PRO A 84 2.99 -5.19 14.21
N GLY A 85 4.15 -5.36 13.56
CA GLY A 85 5.00 -6.55 13.70
C GLY A 85 4.70 -7.71 12.73
N ASP A 86 3.54 -7.71 12.07
CA ASP A 86 3.20 -8.67 11.02
C ASP A 86 4.18 -8.60 9.84
N VAL A 87 4.17 -9.66 9.02
CA VAL A 87 4.93 -9.73 7.77
C VAL A 87 4.00 -9.54 6.59
N VAL A 88 4.25 -8.50 5.80
CA VAL A 88 3.59 -8.26 4.51
C VAL A 88 4.46 -8.83 3.39
N LEU A 89 3.87 -9.66 2.52
CA LEU A 89 4.52 -10.18 1.32
C LEU A 89 3.92 -9.51 0.08
N ASP A 90 4.79 -8.92 -0.74
CA ASP A 90 4.44 -8.45 -2.09
C ASP A 90 5.28 -9.18 -3.15
N PRO A 91 4.73 -10.21 -3.82
CA PRO A 91 5.48 -11.00 -4.80
C PRO A 91 5.73 -10.26 -6.14
N PHE A 92 5.08 -9.11 -6.37
CA PHE A 92 5.16 -8.34 -7.61
C PHE A 92 5.29 -6.84 -7.31
N CYS A 93 6.31 -6.48 -6.54
CA CYS A 93 6.32 -5.21 -5.82
C CYS A 93 6.53 -3.97 -6.71
N GLY A 94 6.95 -4.15 -7.97
CA GLY A 94 7.15 -3.05 -8.90
C GLY A 94 8.08 -2.00 -8.30
N SER A 95 7.59 -0.78 -8.11
CA SER A 95 8.35 0.33 -7.51
C SER A 95 8.47 0.29 -5.98
N GLY A 96 7.89 -0.71 -5.31
CA GLY A 96 8.04 -0.94 -3.87
C GLY A 96 7.02 -0.25 -2.98
N THR A 97 5.87 0.17 -3.51
CA THR A 97 4.84 0.92 -2.74
C THR A 97 4.33 0.16 -1.51
N VAL A 98 4.00 -1.13 -1.66
CA VAL A 98 3.50 -1.97 -0.55
C VAL A 98 4.54 -2.19 0.55
N PRO A 99 5.80 -2.61 0.26
CA PRO A 99 6.78 -2.79 1.33
C PRO A 99 7.11 -1.49 2.07
N MET A 100 7.13 -0.33 1.39
CA MET A 100 7.29 0.95 2.09
C MET A 100 6.13 1.27 3.01
N ALA A 101 4.88 1.05 2.57
CA ALA A 101 3.69 1.25 3.39
C ALA A 101 3.72 0.35 4.64
N ALA A 102 4.08 -0.93 4.46
CA ALA A 102 4.26 -1.87 5.57
C ALA A 102 5.31 -1.38 6.58
N MET A 103 6.49 -0.96 6.11
CA MET A 103 7.55 -0.46 6.98
C MET A 103 7.13 0.82 7.72
N ALA A 104 6.48 1.77 7.05
CA ALA A 104 6.01 3.01 7.65
C ALA A 104 4.97 2.76 8.76
N LEU A 105 4.16 1.71 8.60
CA LEU A 105 3.17 1.28 9.59
C LEU A 105 3.77 0.35 10.67
N GLY A 106 5.09 0.14 10.71
CA GLY A 106 5.72 -0.74 11.72
C GLY A 106 5.51 -2.24 11.48
N ARG A 107 5.24 -2.64 10.23
CA ARG A 107 5.23 -4.04 9.79
C ARG A 107 6.56 -4.39 9.13
N ARG A 108 6.89 -5.68 9.07
CA ARG A 108 8.01 -6.20 8.27
C ARG A 108 7.51 -6.45 6.85
N ALA A 109 8.41 -6.34 5.87
CA ALA A 109 8.06 -6.59 4.47
C ALA A 109 9.02 -7.57 3.80
N ILE A 110 8.46 -8.44 2.96
CA ILE A 110 9.16 -9.28 1.99
C ILE A 110 8.64 -8.88 0.62
N ALA A 111 9.51 -8.61 -0.34
CA ALA A 111 9.12 -8.14 -1.65
C ALA A 111 9.95 -8.80 -2.76
N CYS A 112 9.33 -9.05 -3.91
CA CYS A 112 9.99 -9.61 -5.08
C CYS A 112 9.66 -8.79 -6.33
N GLU A 113 10.64 -8.62 -7.21
CA GLU A 113 10.48 -7.99 -8.52
C GLU A 113 11.36 -8.73 -9.53
N LEU A 114 10.78 -9.09 -10.68
CA LEU A 114 11.43 -9.93 -11.68
C LEU A 114 12.42 -9.14 -12.54
N SER A 115 12.10 -7.88 -12.87
CA SER A 115 12.94 -7.04 -13.71
C SER A 115 14.14 -6.52 -12.92
N PRO A 116 15.39 -6.83 -13.30
CA PRO A 116 16.57 -6.38 -12.55
C PRO A 116 16.68 -4.86 -12.42
N THR A 117 16.26 -4.12 -13.46
CA THR A 117 16.27 -2.66 -13.48
C THR A 117 15.24 -2.08 -12.53
N VAL A 118 14.00 -2.60 -12.55
CA VAL A 118 12.93 -2.15 -11.66
C VAL A 118 13.24 -2.53 -10.23
N HIS A 119 13.71 -3.77 -10.01
CA HIS A 119 14.16 -4.26 -8.71
C HIS A 119 15.21 -3.33 -8.09
N ARG A 120 16.25 -2.93 -8.84
CA ARG A 120 17.28 -2.02 -8.32
C ARG A 120 16.70 -0.68 -7.89
N ALA A 121 15.83 -0.09 -8.71
CA ALA A 121 15.19 1.18 -8.39
C ALA A 121 14.26 1.06 -7.16
N ALA A 122 13.52 -0.05 -7.05
CA ALA A 122 12.66 -0.33 -5.92
C ALA A 122 13.47 -0.47 -4.61
N VAL A 123 14.56 -1.23 -4.63
CA VAL A 123 15.46 -1.39 -3.48
C VAL A 123 16.02 -0.04 -3.03
N GLU A 124 16.52 0.79 -3.95
CA GLU A 124 17.02 2.12 -3.61
C GLU A 124 15.94 2.98 -2.93
N ARG A 125 14.74 2.98 -3.50
CA ARG A 125 13.59 3.74 -2.98
C ARG A 125 13.16 3.25 -1.60
N ILE A 126 13.05 1.93 -1.39
CA ILE A 126 12.67 1.32 -0.12
C ILE A 126 13.72 1.61 0.96
N LEU A 127 15.01 1.45 0.64
CA LEU A 127 16.10 1.73 1.58
C LEU A 127 16.16 3.21 1.98
N ARG A 128 15.89 4.11 1.03
CA ARG A 128 15.78 5.54 1.32
C ARG A 128 14.63 5.81 2.30
N ALA A 129 13.43 5.31 2.01
CA ALA A 129 12.28 5.46 2.89
C ALA A 129 12.53 4.86 4.29
N GLY A 130 13.19 3.69 4.37
CA GLY A 130 13.55 3.06 5.64
C GLY A 130 14.53 3.87 6.49
N ARG A 131 15.48 4.59 5.88
CA ARG A 131 16.38 5.49 6.60
C ARG A 131 15.64 6.67 7.21
N ASP A 132 14.69 7.23 6.47
CA ASP A 132 13.88 8.36 6.93
C ASP A 132 12.97 7.97 8.11
N LEU A 133 12.61 6.69 8.23
CA LEU A 133 11.90 6.13 9.40
C LEU A 133 12.79 5.85 10.61
N SER A 134 14.12 5.82 10.45
CA SER A 134 15.10 5.42 11.49
C SER A 134 15.68 6.58 12.33
N VAL A 135 15.01 7.74 12.35
CA VAL A 135 15.36 8.93 13.16
C VAL A 135 14.21 9.14 14.17
N ASP A 136 14.27 9.05 15.50
CA ASP A 136 15.30 8.87 16.55
C ASP A 136 14.63 8.09 17.74
N PRO A 137 15.28 7.09 18.39
CA PRO A 137 14.74 6.41 19.58
C PRO A 137 14.69 7.24 20.88
N ALA A 138 15.20 8.48 20.92
CA ALA A 138 15.37 9.22 22.19
C ALA A 138 14.76 10.64 22.26
N ASN A 139 14.42 11.32 21.16
CA ASN A 139 13.82 12.66 21.24
C ASN A 139 12.74 12.89 20.18
N GLY A 140 11.50 13.08 20.64
CA GLY A 140 10.38 13.49 19.79
C GLY A 140 10.51 14.95 19.34
N THR A 141 11.14 15.21 18.19
CA THR A 141 10.82 16.34 17.29
C THR A 141 11.55 16.19 15.94
N PRO A 142 10.92 16.45 14.78
CA PRO A 142 11.63 16.55 13.52
C PRO A 142 12.45 17.84 13.49
N SER A 143 13.77 17.73 13.27
CA SER A 143 14.62 18.89 12.98
C SER A 143 14.27 19.40 11.58
N ALA A 144 13.69 20.61 11.51
CA ALA A 144 13.51 21.33 10.27
C ALA A 144 14.89 21.63 9.66
N ALA A 145 15.15 21.12 8.46
CA ALA A 145 16.28 21.57 7.67
C ALA A 145 16.09 23.07 7.37
N SER A 146 16.86 23.91 8.05
CA SER A 146 17.01 25.32 7.69
C SER A 146 17.74 25.39 6.35
N SER A 147 17.03 25.81 5.32
CA SER A 147 17.60 26.30 4.06
C SER A 147 18.44 27.55 4.35
N GLY A 148 19.74 27.44 4.12
CA GLY A 148 20.62 28.57 3.80
C GLY A 148 20.70 28.76 2.29
#